data_AF-A0A0J6FLZ6-F1
#
_entry.id   AF-A0A0J6FLZ6-F1
#
_cell.length_a   1.000
_cell.length_b   1.000
_cell.length_c   1.000
_cell.angle_alpha   90.00
_cell.angle_beta   90.00
_cell.angle_gamma   90.00
#
_symmetry.space_group_name_H-M   'P 1'
#
loop_
_entity.id
_entity.type
_entity.pdbx_description
1 polymer ?
#
loop_
_entity_poly.entity_id
_entity_poly.type
_entity_poly.pdbx_seq_one_letter_code
_entity_poly.pdbx_strand_id
1 'polypeptide(L)' 'MQNVDVVQVGTYQAHADHFVWLSDTPAECKATSGNHVLHFQEEQPGGKALLAVLMTALVNKRKIDVQTNGCDIVEVYLK' A
#
# COMPACT_ATOMS: atom_id res chain seq x y z
N MET A 1 -2.51 12.96 -1.91
CA MET A 1 -2.56 12.04 -3.07
C MET A 1 -1.21 12.07 -3.77
N GLN A 2 -0.48 10.96 -3.75
CA GLN A 2 0.84 10.84 -4.36
C GLN A 2 0.82 9.82 -5.49
N ASN A 3 1.33 10.22 -6.66
CA ASN A 3 1.38 9.41 -7.88
C ASN A 3 2.63 8.51 -7.90
N VAL A 4 2.50 7.29 -7.39
CA VAL A 4 3.63 6.39 -7.11
C VAL A 4 3.40 5.00 -7.67
N ASP A 5 4.49 4.31 -7.97
CA ASP A 5 4.48 2.90 -8.36
C ASP A 5 4.46 1.98 -7.14
N VAL A 6 3.68 0.89 -7.21
CA VAL A 6 3.79 -0.24 -6.27
C VAL A 6 4.98 -1.10 -6.69
N VAL A 7 5.96 -1.23 -5.80
CA VAL A 7 7.21 -1.95 -6.07
C VAL A 7 7.11 -3.41 -5.62
N GLN A 8 6.46 -3.64 -4.48
CA GLN A 8 6.30 -4.97 -3.90
C GLN A 8 5.06 -5.02 -3.02
N VAL A 9 4.41 -6.19 -3.00
CA VAL A 9 3.41 -6.57 -2.01
C VAL A 9 3.88 -7.86 -1.35
N GLY A 10 3.90 -7.89 -0.02
CA GLY A 10 4.28 -9.04 0.80
C GLY A 10 3.21 -9.34 1.85
N THR A 11 3.21 -10.55 2.38
CA THR A 11 2.26 -10.99 3.41
C THR A 11 2.86 -12.12 4.24
N TYR A 12 2.32 -12.38 5.42
CA TYR A 12 2.61 -13.59 6.18
C TYR A 12 1.64 -14.71 5.81
N GLN A 13 2.12 -15.95 5.74
CA GLN A 13 1.24 -17.09 5.43
C GLN A 13 0.17 -17.36 6.50
N ALA A 14 0.42 -16.93 7.74
CA ALA A 14 -0.44 -17.20 8.90
C ALA A 14 -1.28 -15.99 9.35
N HIS A 15 -1.10 -14.81 8.76
CA HIS A 15 -1.77 -13.58 9.17
C HIS A 15 -2.32 -12.83 7.97
N ALA A 16 -3.42 -12.09 8.16
CA ALA A 16 -4.04 -11.28 7.13
C ALA A 16 -3.36 -9.91 6.92
N ASP A 17 -2.21 -9.68 7.56
CA ASP A 17 -1.43 -8.45 7.41
C ASP A 17 -0.65 -8.48 6.10
N HIS A 18 -0.77 -7.38 5.34
CA HIS A 18 -0.07 -7.16 4.10
C HIS A 18 0.88 -5.97 4.23
N PHE A 19 2.00 -6.07 3.51
CA PHE A 19 3.07 -5.08 3.45
C PHE A 19 3.20 -4.56 2.04
N VAL A 20 3.28 -3.24 1.89
CA VAL A 20 3.31 -2.57 0.59
C VAL A 20 4.52 -1.64 0.53
N TRP A 21 5.34 -1.84 -0.50
CA TRP A 21 6.45 -0.94 -0.82
C TRP A 21 6.08 -0.08 -2.02
N LEU A 22 6.25 1.23 -1.86
CA LEU A 22 6.03 2.22 -2.90
C LEU A 22 7.37 2.80 -3.37
N SER A 23 7.42 3.24 -4.62
CA SER A 23 8.58 3.91 -5.21
C SER A 23 8.94 5.23 -4.52
N ASP A 24 7.95 5.89 -3.92
CA ASP A 24 8.14 6.99 -2.99
C ASP A 24 7.13 6.89 -1.84
N THR A 25 7.55 7.29 -0.66
CA THR A 25 6.76 7.17 0.58
C THR A 25 6.03 8.47 0.87
N PRO A 26 4.78 8.42 1.36
CA PRO A 26 4.08 9.58 1.90
C PRO A 26 4.94 10.32 2.93
N ALA A 27 4.93 11.66 2.86
CA ALA A 27 5.81 12.50 3.68
C ALA A 27 5.63 12.27 5.19
N GLU A 28 4.38 12.04 5.61
CA GLU A 28 4.01 11.68 6.98
C GLU A 28 4.64 10.37 7.47
N CYS A 29 5.05 9.49 6.56
CA CYS A 29 5.66 8.20 6.87
C CYS A 29 7.18 8.19 6.76
N LYS A 30 7.76 9.22 6.13
CA LYS A 30 9.22 9.42 6.11
C LYS A 30 9.78 9.80 7.47
N ALA A 31 8.96 10.39 8.35
CA ALA A 31 9.40 10.92 9.65
C ALA A 31 9.45 9.85 10.76
N THR A 32 8.74 8.74 10.62
CA THR A 32 8.37 7.90 11.77
C THR A 32 9.26 6.68 12.00
N SER A 33 10.02 6.21 11.00
CA SER A 33 11.16 5.29 11.14
C SER A 33 11.60 4.87 9.73
N GLY A 34 12.86 4.47 9.55
CA GLY A 34 13.47 4.14 8.25
C GLY A 34 12.84 2.98 7.46
N ASN A 35 11.69 2.45 7.88
CA ASN A 35 10.91 1.46 7.16
C ASN A 35 9.75 2.14 6.43
N HIS A 36 10.00 2.39 5.14
CA HIS A 36 9.08 2.93 4.14
C HIS A 36 7.90 1.99 3.76
N VAL A 37 7.56 1.05 4.64
CA VAL A 37 6.62 -0.04 4.37
C VAL A 37 5.26 0.33 4.93
N LEU A 38 4.28 0.46 4.03
CA LEU A 38 2.89 0.67 4.43
C LEU A 38 2.25 -0.69 4.72
N HIS A 39 1.23 -0.70 5.58
CA HIS A 39 0.53 -1.93 5.92
C HIS A 39 -0.99 -1.74 5.85
N PHE A 40 -1.69 -2.86 5.66
CA PHE A 40 -3.15 -2.94 5.75
C PHE A 40 -3.57 -4.38 6.09
N GLN A 41 -4.77 -4.54 6.62
CA GLN A 41 -5.34 -5.85 6.92
C GLN A 41 -6.33 -6.28 5.85
N GLU A 42 -6.19 -7.49 5.30
CA GLU A 42 -7.10 -7.98 4.25
C GLU A 42 -8.54 -8.19 4.75
N GLU A 43 -8.68 -8.56 6.04
CA GLU A 43 -9.97 -8.84 6.67
C GLU A 43 -10.76 -7.59 7.03
N GLN A 44 -10.13 -6.41 7.02
CA GLN A 44 -10.84 -5.15 7.24
C GLN A 44 -11.84 -4.91 6.09
N PRO A 45 -12.93 -4.14 6.32
CA PRO A 45 -13.85 -3.78 5.25
C PRO A 45 -13.13 -3.18 4.05
N GLY A 46 -13.26 -3.82 2.88
CA GLY A 46 -12.58 -3.40 1.65
C GLY A 46 -11.12 -3.86 1.50
N GLY A 47 -10.52 -4.56 2.47
CA GLY A 47 -9.13 -5.01 2.44
C GLY A 47 -8.82 -5.93 1.24
N LYS A 48 -9.70 -6.89 0.93
CA LYS A 48 -9.57 -7.74 -0.27
C LYS A 48 -9.59 -6.95 -1.58
N ALA A 49 -10.44 -5.92 -1.66
CA ALA A 49 -10.50 -5.06 -2.84
C ALA A 49 -9.24 -4.21 -2.96
N LEU A 50 -8.74 -3.68 -1.84
CA LEU A 50 -7.47 -2.96 -1.77
C LEU A 50 -6.30 -3.85 -2.24
N LEU A 51 -6.21 -5.10 -1.76
CA LEU A 51 -5.20 -6.05 -2.22
C LEU A 51 -5.28 -6.28 -3.73
N ALA A 52 -6.47 -6.49 -4.26
CA ALA A 52 -6.67 -6.70 -5.70
C ALA A 52 -6.21 -5.48 -6.53
N VAL A 53 -6.51 -4.27 -6.06
CA VAL A 53 -6.08 -3.02 -6.69
C VAL A 53 -4.55 -2.89 -6.67
N LEU A 54 -3.91 -3.14 -5.53
CA LEU A 54 -2.46 -3.06 -5.37
C LEU A 54 -1.73 -4.10 -6.22
N MET A 55 -2.22 -5.34 -6.25
CA MET A 55 -1.69 -6.40 -7.12
C MET A 55 -1.86 -6.06 -8.60
N THR A 56 -3.01 -5.49 -8.97
CA THR A 56 -3.25 -5.01 -10.34
C THR A 56 -2.25 -3.91 -10.72
N ALA A 57 -2.01 -2.94 -9.82
CA ALA A 57 -1.01 -1.91 -10.02
C ALA A 57 0.41 -2.49 -10.20
N LEU A 58 0.81 -3.41 -9.31
CA LEU A 58 2.12 -4.04 -9.32
C LEU A 58 2.40 -4.82 -10.61
N VAL A 59 1.46 -5.69 -11.01
CA VAL A 59 1.62 -6.57 -12.19
C VAL A 59 1.60 -5.76 -13.48
N ASN A 60 0.71 -4.76 -13.57
CA ASN A 60 0.55 -3.97 -14.80
C ASN A 60 1.48 -2.74 -14.84
N LYS A 61 2.34 -2.53 -13.83
CA LYS A 61 3.20 -1.35 -13.71
C LYS A 61 2.42 -0.04 -13.83
N ARG A 62 1.23 -0.01 -13.21
CA ARG A 62 0.40 1.19 -13.16
C ARG A 62 0.71 1.99 -11.90
N LYS A 63 0.68 3.30 -12.05
CA LYS A 63 0.78 4.22 -10.93
C LYS A 63 -0.53 4.25 -10.16
N ILE A 64 -0.41 4.54 -8.88
CA ILE A 64 -1.55 4.73 -7.98
C ILE A 64 -1.45 6.10 -7.31
N ASP A 65 -2.61 6.64 -6.96
CA ASP A 65 -2.69 7.64 -5.89
C ASP A 65 -3.02 6.93 -4.59
N VAL A 66 -2.12 7.06 -3.61
CA VAL A 66 -2.30 6.54 -2.26
C VAL A 66 -2.69 7.66 -1.29
N GLN A 67 -3.58 7.34 -0.36
CA GLN A 67 -3.86 8.14 0.83
C GLN A 67 -3.56 7.30 2.08
N THR A 68 -2.84 7.91 3.00
CA THR A 68 -2.44 7.30 4.26
C THR A 68 -2.95 8.13 5.44
N ASN A 69 -3.05 7.49 6.60
CA ASN A 69 -3.25 8.15 7.88
C ASN A 69 -2.39 7.43 8.91
N GLY A 70 -1.40 8.10 9.51
CA GLY A 70 -0.49 7.46 10.46
C GLY A 70 0.32 6.28 9.87
N CYS A 71 0.51 6.26 8.55
CA CYS A 71 1.14 5.18 7.78
C CYS A 71 0.33 3.93 7.50
N ASP A 72 -0.95 3.97 7.82
CA ASP A 72 -1.91 2.97 7.37
C ASP A 72 -2.53 3.42 6.05
N ILE A 73 -2.70 2.48 5.12
CA ILE A 73 -3.36 2.76 3.84
C ILE A 73 -4.86 2.91 4.09
N VAL A 74 -5.40 4.08 3.75
CA VAL A 74 -6.83 4.37 3.86
C VAL A 74 -7.52 4.15 2.50
N GLU A 75 -6.94 4.69 1.42
CA GLU A 75 -7.48 4.57 0.07
C GLU A 75 -6.39 4.47 -0.98
N VAL A 76 -6.70 3.76 -2.06
CA VAL A 76 -5.84 3.63 -3.25
C VAL A 76 -6.68 3.75 -4.50
N TYR A 77 -6.21 4.57 -5.44
CA TYR A 77 -6.84 4.78 -6.74
C TYR A 77 -5.87 4.44 -7.86
N LEU A 78 -6.29 3.59 -8.80
CA LEU A 78 -5.53 3.33 -10.02
C LEU A 78 -5.56 4.55 -10.94
N LYS A 79 -4.40 4.94 -11.45
CA LYS A 79 -4.26 5.94 -12.53
C LYS A 79 -4.07 5.29 -13.87
#